data_AF-A0A1Q4Y3F9-F1
#
_entry.id   AF-A0A1Q4Y3F9-F1
#
_cell.length_a   1.000
_cell.length_b   1.000
_cell.length_c   1.000
_cell.angle_alpha   90.00
_cell.angle_beta   90.00
_cell.angle_gamma   90.00
#
_symmetry.space_group_name_H-M   'P 1'
#
loop_
_entity.id
_entity.type
_entity.pdbx_description
1 polymer ?
#
loop_
_entity_poly.entity_id
_entity_poly.type
_entity_poly.pdbx_seq_one_letter_code
_entity_poly.pdbx_strand_id
1 'polypeptide(L)'
;MAGVTAATALVAPSGATGATGAADQDVSGGGRVQSFWLHMNSTPVSDEVLATEARRRAYIVLNAWEGALIPKLKAANPAVQVFVYKDLSSTRSYACRDGVDDAQLPTGVGYCQAEKDHPEWFLLDPNGRRFEYSGYSGHWQMDVGNTAYQDAWAANVIESSTAAGFDGVFMDNALFPCDAYHEGVCPAKYPTDAALQDAYKSMLANTRDEFVAAGLKTVANLSNARLHAGAWDAYTEHLDGGFDEWWLTFDDTNLLSEYPEGWSRQVAEIAANEARGKITWVQPHHTDGADRPYRFALASYLLAAGDRAAIASIDQTDGYGDPTPWRTEYDWDLGTPSGPYRSAGTNIFVRDFACGTVVVNANRTDSKSVTVPLDGGHVNERGTQVTSVSLAGTSGAVLRKPC
;
A
#
# COMPACT_ATOMS: atom_id res chain seq x y z
N MET A 1 11.34 13.03 47.28
CA MET A 1 10.90 14.25 48.01
C MET A 1 10.53 15.30 46.97
N ALA A 2 9.35 15.91 47.13
CA ALA A 2 8.82 17.19 46.58
C ALA A 2 9.38 17.69 45.23
N GLY A 3 8.59 17.85 44.16
CA GLY A 3 7.43 18.77 44.04
C GLY A 3 7.94 20.17 43.63
N VAL A 4 7.61 20.74 42.47
CA VAL A 4 6.43 21.61 42.19
C VAL A 4 6.43 21.91 40.67
N THR A 5 5.45 21.46 39.88
CA THR A 5 4.25 22.18 39.35
C THR A 5 4.44 23.57 38.73
N ALA A 6 4.13 23.69 37.44
CA ALA A 6 3.51 24.88 36.86
C ALA A 6 2.51 24.46 35.77
N ALA A 7 1.22 24.53 36.11
CA ALA A 7 0.11 24.42 35.19
C ALA A 7 -0.10 25.76 34.48
N THR A 8 -0.29 25.74 33.17
CA THR A 8 -0.87 26.86 32.42
C THR A 8 -2.15 26.36 31.78
N ALA A 9 -3.28 26.81 32.34
CA ALA A 9 -4.59 26.65 31.75
C ALA A 9 -4.66 27.53 30.50
N LEU A 10 -4.90 26.93 29.33
CA LEU A 10 -5.39 27.64 28.17
C LEU A 10 -6.84 27.24 27.93
N VAL A 11 -7.66 28.27 27.89
CA VAL A 11 -9.11 28.26 27.66
C VAL A 11 -9.40 27.62 26.31
N ALA A 12 -10.28 26.62 26.31
CA ALA A 12 -10.80 25.98 25.12
C ALA A 12 -11.65 26.97 24.30
N PRO A 13 -11.43 27.12 22.99
CA PRO A 13 -12.47 27.58 22.10
C PRO A 13 -13.41 26.41 21.81
N SER A 14 -14.65 26.54 22.28
CA SER A 14 -15.80 25.79 21.80
C SER A 14 -15.96 26.03 20.29
N GLY A 15 -15.87 24.97 19.49
CA GLY A 15 -16.06 25.01 18.05
C GLY A 15 -16.02 23.61 17.44
N ALA A 16 -17.16 22.93 17.47
CA ALA A 16 -17.42 21.77 16.65
C ALA A 16 -17.64 22.23 15.20
N THR A 17 -16.81 21.75 14.27
CA THR A 17 -17.05 21.65 12.82
C THR A 17 -16.03 20.62 12.32
N GLY A 18 -16.41 19.38 12.05
CA GLY A 18 -17.21 19.01 10.88
C GLY A 18 -16.24 18.56 9.81
N ALA A 19 -16.09 17.24 9.64
CA ALA A 19 -15.47 16.65 8.46
C ALA A 19 -16.19 17.24 7.25
N THR A 20 -15.50 18.11 6.53
CA THR A 20 -16.05 18.84 5.40
C THR A 20 -15.45 18.27 4.12
N GLY A 21 -16.32 17.61 3.35
CA GLY A 21 -16.21 17.58 1.89
C GLY A 21 -15.41 16.44 1.27
N ALA A 22 -15.85 15.19 1.45
CA ALA A 22 -15.81 14.30 0.29
C ALA A 22 -16.95 14.77 -0.63
N ALA A 23 -16.60 15.32 -1.80
CA ALA A 23 -17.57 15.70 -2.81
C ALA A 23 -18.44 14.49 -3.19
N ASP A 24 -19.72 14.74 -3.50
CA ASP A 24 -20.70 13.81 -4.10
C ASP A 24 -20.20 13.31 -5.46
N GLN A 25 -19.18 12.44 -5.46
CA GLN A 25 -18.83 11.61 -6.60
C GLN A 25 -19.36 10.21 -6.27
N ASP A 26 -20.25 9.70 -7.11
CA ASP A 26 -20.73 8.31 -7.03
C ASP A 26 -19.51 7.39 -7.13
N VAL A 27 -19.06 6.86 -5.99
CA VAL A 27 -18.09 5.77 -5.97
C VAL A 27 -18.80 4.56 -6.58
N SER A 28 -18.51 4.25 -7.84
CA SER A 28 -18.96 3.01 -8.46
C SER A 28 -18.21 1.82 -7.85
N GLY A 29 -18.89 0.67 -7.76
CA GLY A 29 -18.31 -0.56 -7.26
C GLY A 29 -18.06 -0.60 -5.76
N GLY A 30 -16.98 -1.27 -5.34
CA GLY A 30 -16.60 -1.41 -3.92
C GLY A 30 -17.38 -2.46 -3.11
N GLY A 31 -18.44 -3.05 -3.66
CA GLY A 31 -19.19 -4.15 -3.05
C GLY A 31 -18.55 -5.53 -3.20
N ARG A 32 -17.56 -5.65 -4.09
CA ARG A 32 -16.78 -6.88 -4.31
C ARG A 32 -15.31 -6.59 -4.05
N VAL A 33 -14.64 -7.51 -3.36
CA VAL A 33 -13.22 -7.39 -3.03
C VAL A 33 -12.38 -7.59 -4.28
N GLN A 34 -11.46 -6.67 -4.53
CA GLN A 34 -10.36 -6.90 -5.46
C GLN A 34 -9.10 -7.27 -4.70
N SER A 35 -8.29 -8.12 -5.30
CA SER A 35 -7.03 -8.57 -4.70
C SER A 35 -5.88 -8.50 -5.69
N PHE A 36 -4.67 -8.53 -5.17
CA PHE A 36 -3.43 -8.58 -5.92
C PHE A 36 -2.53 -9.72 -5.44
N TRP A 37 -1.50 -10.04 -6.21
CA TRP A 37 -0.46 -11.00 -5.82
C TRP A 37 0.92 -10.41 -6.11
N LEU A 38 1.79 -10.37 -5.10
CA LEU A 38 3.19 -10.04 -5.25
C LEU A 38 3.99 -11.34 -5.40
N HIS A 39 4.48 -11.61 -6.61
CA HIS A 39 5.35 -12.74 -6.92
C HIS A 39 6.75 -12.20 -7.23
N MET A 40 7.57 -12.04 -6.19
CA MET A 40 8.84 -11.33 -6.25
C MET A 40 10.02 -12.16 -5.73
N ASN A 41 9.90 -13.49 -5.64
CA ASN A 41 10.98 -14.35 -5.15
C ASN A 41 11.34 -15.53 -6.07
N SER A 42 10.81 -15.57 -7.30
CA SER A 42 11.08 -16.64 -8.29
C SER A 42 10.66 -18.05 -7.88
N THR A 43 9.74 -18.20 -6.92
CA THR A 43 9.18 -19.51 -6.60
C THR A 43 8.58 -20.14 -7.86
N PRO A 44 8.94 -21.38 -8.23
CA PRO A 44 8.36 -22.03 -9.41
C PRO A 44 6.83 -22.10 -9.33
N VAL A 45 6.15 -21.56 -10.34
CA VAL A 45 4.68 -21.56 -10.42
C VAL A 45 4.20 -22.35 -11.64
N SER A 46 3.17 -23.18 -11.44
CA SER A 46 2.58 -23.96 -12.53
C SER A 46 1.63 -23.12 -13.39
N ASP A 47 1.43 -23.53 -14.64
CA ASP A 47 0.48 -22.89 -15.55
C ASP A 47 -0.96 -22.91 -15.01
N GLU A 48 -1.32 -23.93 -14.22
CA GLU A 48 -2.63 -24.03 -13.56
C GLU A 48 -2.80 -22.95 -12.47
N VAL A 49 -1.77 -22.73 -11.65
CA VAL A 49 -1.78 -21.68 -10.63
C VAL A 49 -1.83 -20.31 -11.30
N LEU A 50 -0.99 -20.07 -12.33
CA LEU A 50 -1.03 -18.82 -13.10
C LEU A 50 -2.42 -18.55 -13.68
N ALA A 51 -3.06 -19.55 -14.29
CA ALA A 51 -4.38 -19.38 -14.88
C ALA A 51 -5.48 -19.15 -13.82
N THR A 52 -5.32 -19.71 -12.62
CA THR A 52 -6.23 -19.51 -11.50
C THR A 52 -6.10 -18.09 -10.96
N GLU A 53 -4.87 -17.66 -10.66
CA GLU A 53 -4.61 -16.37 -10.04
C GLU A 53 -4.83 -15.21 -11.02
N ALA A 54 -4.54 -15.38 -12.32
CA ALA A 54 -4.89 -14.38 -13.34
C ALA A 54 -6.39 -14.05 -13.36
N ARG A 55 -7.27 -15.00 -13.03
CA ARG A 55 -8.73 -14.80 -12.99
C ARG A 55 -9.23 -14.24 -11.66
N ARG A 56 -8.49 -14.47 -10.58
CA ARG A 56 -8.83 -14.03 -9.22
C ARG A 56 -8.31 -12.64 -8.88
N ARG A 57 -7.15 -12.28 -9.42
CA ARG A 57 -6.46 -11.04 -9.09
C ARG A 57 -6.78 -9.95 -10.11
N ALA A 58 -6.93 -8.73 -9.62
CA ALA A 58 -6.96 -7.54 -10.47
C ALA A 58 -5.54 -7.15 -10.90
N TYR A 59 -4.56 -7.39 -10.01
CA TYR A 59 -3.17 -6.99 -10.19
C TYR A 59 -2.20 -8.12 -9.82
N ILE A 60 -1.12 -8.27 -10.58
CA ILE A 60 -0.02 -9.19 -10.26
C ILE A 60 1.30 -8.42 -10.41
N VAL A 61 2.20 -8.51 -9.44
CA VAL A 61 3.54 -7.92 -9.52
C VAL A 61 4.55 -9.05 -9.69
N LEU A 62 5.46 -8.91 -10.66
CA LEU A 62 6.53 -9.86 -10.95
C LEU A 62 7.90 -9.17 -10.87
N ASN A 63 8.98 -9.94 -10.70
CA ASN A 63 10.30 -9.40 -10.99
C ASN A 63 10.54 -9.24 -12.50
N ALA A 64 11.54 -8.42 -12.85
CA ALA A 64 11.93 -8.17 -14.24
C ALA A 64 12.29 -9.46 -15.00
N TRP A 65 12.90 -10.45 -14.33
CA TRP A 65 13.29 -11.73 -14.94
C TRP A 65 12.15 -12.74 -15.12
N GLU A 66 10.95 -12.40 -14.67
CA GLU A 66 9.77 -13.25 -14.74
C GLU A 66 8.81 -12.86 -15.88
N GLY A 67 9.26 -11.98 -16.80
CA GLY A 67 8.45 -11.52 -17.93
C GLY A 67 7.87 -12.65 -18.81
N ALA A 68 8.50 -13.83 -18.83
CA ALA A 68 7.98 -15.01 -19.54
C ALA A 68 6.64 -15.53 -18.98
N LEU A 69 6.25 -15.13 -17.76
CA LEU A 69 4.95 -15.48 -17.17
C LEU A 69 3.82 -14.61 -17.71
N ILE A 70 4.10 -13.40 -18.23
CA ILE A 70 3.09 -12.44 -18.67
C ILE A 70 2.17 -13.02 -19.76
N PRO A 71 2.66 -13.64 -20.85
CA PRO A 71 1.77 -14.21 -21.86
C PRO A 71 0.84 -15.29 -21.31
N LYS A 72 1.28 -16.07 -20.32
CA LYS A 72 0.47 -17.11 -19.68
C LYS A 72 -0.65 -16.52 -18.84
N LEU A 73 -0.34 -15.49 -18.05
CA LEU A 73 -1.33 -14.74 -17.26
C LEU A 73 -2.38 -14.09 -18.18
N LYS A 74 -1.93 -13.40 -19.24
CA LYS A 74 -2.80 -12.73 -20.21
C LYS A 74 -3.65 -13.70 -21.02
N ALA A 75 -3.17 -14.92 -21.31
CA ALA A 75 -3.97 -15.94 -21.97
C ALA A 75 -5.16 -16.41 -21.10
N ALA A 76 -5.00 -16.45 -19.78
CA ALA A 76 -6.06 -16.83 -18.85
C ALA A 76 -7.02 -15.67 -18.54
N ASN A 77 -6.50 -14.44 -18.45
CA ASN A 77 -7.29 -13.23 -18.28
C ASN A 77 -6.59 -12.03 -18.96
N PRO A 78 -7.03 -11.59 -20.15
CA PRO A 78 -6.43 -10.43 -20.82
C PRO A 78 -6.54 -9.12 -20.04
N ALA A 79 -7.49 -9.02 -19.08
CA ALA A 79 -7.74 -7.83 -18.30
C ALA A 79 -6.91 -7.72 -17.02
N VAL A 80 -6.23 -8.79 -16.57
CA VAL A 80 -5.33 -8.72 -15.41
C VAL A 80 -4.21 -7.73 -15.70
N GLN A 81 -3.88 -6.86 -14.75
CA GLN A 81 -2.75 -5.95 -14.91
C GLN A 81 -1.51 -6.53 -14.26
N VAL A 82 -0.42 -6.59 -15.01
CA VAL A 82 0.85 -7.16 -14.55
C VAL A 82 1.89 -6.06 -14.47
N PHE A 83 2.43 -5.86 -13.27
CA PHE A 83 3.40 -4.83 -12.96
C PHE A 83 4.77 -5.45 -12.71
N VAL A 84 5.84 -4.72 -13.04
CA VAL A 84 7.20 -5.11 -12.65
C VAL A 84 7.59 -4.46 -11.34
N TYR A 85 8.18 -5.21 -10.42
CA TYR A 85 8.84 -4.67 -9.23
C TYR A 85 10.12 -3.93 -9.62
N LYS A 86 10.26 -2.69 -9.14
CA LYS A 86 11.49 -1.90 -9.24
C LYS A 86 11.71 -1.08 -7.98
N ASP A 87 12.85 -1.26 -7.33
CA ASP A 87 13.30 -0.38 -6.27
C ASP A 87 13.65 1.00 -6.86
N LEU A 88 13.04 2.05 -6.29
CA LEU A 88 13.14 3.44 -6.75
C LEU A 88 14.41 4.14 -6.26
N SER A 89 14.96 3.72 -5.12
CA SER A 89 15.86 4.55 -4.32
C SER A 89 17.15 3.86 -3.91
N SER A 90 17.44 2.68 -4.46
CA SER A 90 18.68 1.97 -4.23
C SER A 90 19.13 1.15 -5.45
N THR A 91 20.34 0.60 -5.37
CA THR A 91 20.90 -0.37 -6.33
C THR A 91 21.39 -1.62 -5.61
N ARG A 92 21.77 -2.70 -6.32
CA ARG A 92 22.16 -4.00 -5.73
C ARG A 92 23.59 -4.39 -6.10
N SER A 93 24.51 -4.40 -5.12
CA SER A 93 25.89 -4.84 -5.38
C SER A 93 25.99 -6.34 -5.69
N TYR A 94 25.06 -7.17 -5.20
CA TYR A 94 25.01 -8.60 -5.51
C TYR A 94 24.49 -8.92 -6.92
N ALA A 95 23.90 -7.93 -7.60
CA ALA A 95 23.48 -8.00 -9.00
C ALA A 95 24.57 -7.50 -9.95
N CYS A 96 25.80 -7.30 -9.46
CA CYS A 96 26.98 -7.10 -10.28
C CYS A 96 27.97 -8.26 -10.07
N ARG A 97 28.54 -8.76 -11.18
CA ARG A 97 29.60 -9.77 -11.18
C ARG A 97 30.68 -9.36 -12.18
N ASP A 98 31.94 -9.40 -11.73
CA ASP A 98 33.12 -9.05 -12.55
C ASP A 98 33.03 -7.66 -13.24
N GLY A 99 32.41 -6.69 -12.56
CA GLY A 99 32.25 -5.31 -13.06
C GLY A 99 31.10 -5.13 -14.05
N VAL A 100 30.21 -6.12 -14.19
CA VAL A 100 29.07 -6.10 -15.10
C VAL A 100 27.79 -6.36 -14.31
N ASP A 101 26.80 -5.50 -14.48
CA ASP A 101 25.47 -5.67 -13.91
C ASP A 101 24.69 -6.79 -14.62
N ASP A 102 23.81 -7.46 -13.88
CA ASP A 102 22.90 -8.46 -14.42
C ASP A 102 21.98 -7.85 -15.49
N ALA A 103 21.67 -8.61 -16.53
CA ALA A 103 20.86 -8.13 -17.65
C ALA A 103 19.44 -7.70 -17.24
N GLN A 104 18.92 -8.27 -16.17
CA GLN A 104 17.64 -7.90 -15.57
C GLN A 104 17.87 -7.57 -14.10
N LEU A 105 17.53 -6.34 -13.74
CA LEU A 105 17.76 -5.82 -12.39
C LEU A 105 16.43 -5.64 -11.63
N PRO A 106 16.43 -5.82 -10.30
CA PRO A 106 15.30 -5.43 -9.45
C PRO A 106 15.21 -3.90 -9.27
N THR A 107 16.10 -3.13 -9.90
CA THR A 107 16.20 -1.66 -9.80
C THR A 107 16.22 -1.06 -11.22
N GLY A 108 16.16 0.27 -11.31
CA GLY A 108 16.35 0.99 -12.58
C GLY A 108 17.81 1.27 -12.95
N VAL A 109 18.74 1.21 -11.98
CA VAL A 109 20.16 1.48 -12.19
C VAL A 109 21.01 0.37 -11.58
N GLY A 110 21.96 -0.14 -12.37
CA GLY A 110 22.94 -1.14 -11.96
C GLY A 110 24.03 -0.59 -11.04
N TYR A 111 24.51 -1.43 -10.12
CA TYR A 111 25.49 -1.02 -9.11
C TYR A 111 26.85 -0.77 -9.74
N CYS A 112 27.31 -1.64 -10.65
CA CYS A 112 28.64 -1.53 -11.25
C CYS A 112 28.74 -0.38 -12.25
N GLN A 113 27.69 -0.16 -13.05
CA GLN A 113 27.59 1.03 -13.89
C GLN A 113 27.63 2.30 -13.04
N ALA A 114 26.79 2.39 -12.00
CA ALA A 114 26.75 3.56 -11.14
C ALA A 114 28.10 3.79 -10.43
N GLU A 115 28.73 2.75 -9.89
CA GLU A 115 30.00 2.89 -9.20
C GLU A 115 31.13 3.41 -10.11
N LYS A 116 31.15 2.95 -11.36
CA LYS A 116 32.19 3.31 -12.33
C LYS A 116 31.98 4.69 -12.94
N ASP A 117 30.75 4.97 -13.38
CA ASP A 117 30.47 6.10 -14.26
C ASP A 117 29.76 7.25 -13.52
N HIS A 118 29.04 6.95 -12.42
CA HIS A 118 28.23 7.91 -11.66
C HIS A 118 28.34 7.74 -10.14
N PRO A 119 29.56 7.77 -9.55
CA PRO A 119 29.73 7.59 -8.10
C PRO A 119 29.01 8.67 -7.27
N GLU A 120 28.68 9.81 -7.87
CA GLU A 120 27.88 10.89 -7.29
C GLU A 120 26.41 10.55 -7.06
N TRP A 121 25.89 9.47 -7.66
CA TRP A 121 24.52 9.02 -7.42
C TRP A 121 24.35 8.28 -6.09
N PHE A 122 25.43 7.83 -5.45
CA PHE A 122 25.33 7.19 -4.13
C PHE A 122 25.16 8.24 -3.04
N LEU A 123 24.13 8.10 -2.21
CA LEU A 123 23.97 8.99 -1.05
C LEU A 123 25.02 8.68 0.01
N LEU A 124 25.52 9.75 0.63
CA LEU A 124 26.58 9.70 1.64
C LEU A 124 26.06 10.17 3.00
N ASP A 125 26.51 9.52 4.05
CA ASP A 125 26.35 9.95 5.44
C ASP A 125 27.18 11.24 5.70
N PRO A 126 26.97 11.90 6.86
CA PRO A 126 27.76 13.08 7.23
C PRO A 126 29.28 12.86 7.35
N ASN A 127 29.75 11.61 7.39
CA ASN A 127 31.17 11.25 7.43
C ASN A 127 31.73 10.90 6.03
N GLY A 128 30.93 11.03 4.96
CA GLY A 128 31.31 10.72 3.59
C GLY A 128 31.26 9.24 3.23
N ARG A 129 30.55 8.41 3.99
CA ARG A 129 30.37 6.97 3.70
C ARG A 129 29.07 6.74 2.96
N ARG A 130 29.07 5.82 1.97
CA ARG A 130 27.83 5.43 1.29
C ARG A 130 26.85 4.77 2.24
N PHE A 131 25.57 4.97 1.99
CA PHE A 131 24.50 4.27 2.71
C PHE A 131 24.23 2.89 2.10
N GLU A 132 24.30 1.87 2.95
CA GLU A 132 23.75 0.54 2.71
C GLU A 132 22.54 0.35 3.63
N TYR A 133 21.39 -0.06 3.09
CA TYR A 133 20.15 -0.20 3.87
C TYR A 133 20.34 -1.19 5.03
N SER A 134 19.99 -0.76 6.25
CA SER A 134 19.98 -1.65 7.40
C SER A 134 18.97 -2.78 7.18
N GLY A 135 19.38 -4.02 7.46
CA GLY A 135 18.58 -5.23 7.22
C GLY A 135 18.67 -5.79 5.80
N TYR A 136 19.17 -5.02 4.83
CA TYR A 136 19.18 -5.41 3.41
C TYR A 136 20.58 -5.28 2.81
N SER A 137 21.46 -6.24 3.11
CA SER A 137 22.83 -6.18 2.62
C SER A 137 22.91 -6.15 1.09
N GLY A 138 23.83 -5.34 0.57
CA GLY A 138 24.04 -5.05 -0.83
C GLY A 138 23.07 -4.05 -1.43
N HIS A 139 22.14 -3.47 -0.65
CA HIS A 139 21.24 -2.41 -1.10
C HIS A 139 21.86 -1.05 -0.81
N TRP A 140 22.31 -0.35 -1.85
CA TRP A 140 23.01 0.93 -1.71
C TRP A 140 22.10 2.08 -2.08
N GLN A 141 21.88 3.02 -1.16
CA GLN A 141 20.93 4.12 -1.36
C GLN A 141 21.42 5.10 -2.43
N MET A 142 20.52 5.41 -3.36
CA MET A 142 20.76 6.29 -4.49
C MET A 142 20.06 7.64 -4.32
N ASP A 143 20.59 8.65 -5.00
CA ASP A 143 20.15 10.03 -4.94
C ASP A 143 18.94 10.27 -5.85
N VAL A 144 17.75 9.96 -5.34
CA VAL A 144 16.48 10.16 -6.06
C VAL A 144 16.19 11.62 -6.44
N GLY A 145 16.90 12.60 -5.86
CA GLY A 145 16.78 14.01 -6.24
C GLY A 145 17.79 14.46 -7.32
N ASN A 146 18.65 13.57 -7.81
CA ASN A 146 19.57 13.85 -8.91
C ASN A 146 18.89 13.59 -10.26
N THR A 147 18.68 14.61 -11.08
CA THR A 147 17.96 14.48 -12.35
C THR A 147 18.60 13.47 -13.31
N ALA A 148 19.93 13.38 -13.35
CA ALA A 148 20.59 12.38 -14.21
C ALA A 148 20.33 10.94 -13.74
N TYR A 149 20.21 10.72 -12.43
CA TYR A 149 19.77 9.42 -11.88
C TYR A 149 18.31 9.16 -12.23
N GLN A 150 17.42 10.15 -12.08
CA GLN A 150 15.99 10.04 -12.38
C GLN A 150 15.78 9.64 -13.86
N ASP A 151 16.43 10.34 -14.79
CA ASP A 151 16.35 10.10 -16.24
C ASP A 151 16.89 8.70 -16.59
N ALA A 152 18.05 8.32 -16.03
CA ALA A 152 18.64 7.00 -16.26
C ALA A 152 17.78 5.87 -15.70
N TRP A 153 17.24 6.05 -14.49
CA TRP A 153 16.35 5.07 -13.86
C TRP A 153 15.08 4.89 -14.69
N ALA A 154 14.42 5.98 -15.10
CA ALA A 154 13.20 5.92 -15.89
C ALA A 154 13.43 5.26 -17.25
N ALA A 155 14.46 5.68 -17.99
CA ALA A 155 14.80 5.11 -19.30
C ALA A 155 15.01 3.59 -19.23
N ASN A 156 15.83 3.12 -18.29
CA ASN A 156 16.14 1.69 -18.14
C ASN A 156 14.91 0.87 -17.71
N VAL A 157 14.08 1.41 -16.82
CA VAL A 157 12.85 0.75 -16.37
C VAL A 157 11.85 0.67 -17.52
N ILE A 158 11.64 1.76 -18.26
CA ILE A 158 10.71 1.82 -19.39
C ILE A 158 11.15 0.82 -20.47
N GLU A 159 12.43 0.83 -20.84
CA GLU A 159 12.97 -0.08 -21.86
C GLU A 159 12.71 -1.54 -21.48
N SER A 160 13.13 -1.95 -20.28
CA SER A 160 12.98 -3.34 -19.84
C SER A 160 11.50 -3.75 -19.65
N SER A 161 10.65 -2.84 -19.18
CA SER A 161 9.23 -3.13 -18.92
C SER A 161 8.44 -3.28 -20.21
N THR A 162 8.62 -2.38 -21.16
CA THR A 162 7.94 -2.42 -22.46
C THR A 162 8.38 -3.62 -23.29
N ALA A 163 9.67 -3.98 -23.26
CA ALA A 163 10.19 -5.14 -23.95
C ALA A 163 9.58 -6.47 -23.45
N ALA A 164 9.29 -6.56 -22.16
CA ALA A 164 8.69 -7.75 -21.55
C ALA A 164 7.15 -7.78 -21.63
N GLY A 165 6.50 -6.63 -21.89
CA GLY A 165 5.04 -6.52 -22.00
C GLY A 165 4.32 -6.28 -20.67
N PHE A 166 4.97 -5.64 -19.71
CA PHE A 166 4.32 -5.19 -18.47
C PHE A 166 3.32 -4.06 -18.73
N ASP A 167 2.27 -3.99 -17.91
CA ASP A 167 1.28 -2.90 -17.94
C ASP A 167 1.68 -1.70 -17.06
N GLY A 168 2.67 -1.89 -16.19
CA GLY A 168 3.13 -0.85 -15.27
C GLY A 168 4.31 -1.27 -14.40
N VAL A 169 4.69 -0.37 -13.50
CA VAL A 169 5.81 -0.50 -12.58
C VAL A 169 5.30 -0.30 -11.15
N PHE A 170 5.64 -1.25 -10.28
CA PHE A 170 5.53 -1.11 -8.85
C PHE A 170 6.87 -0.56 -8.32
N MET A 171 6.85 0.72 -7.91
CA MET A 171 8.01 1.50 -7.48
C MET A 171 8.19 1.35 -5.97
N ASP A 172 9.08 0.46 -5.57
CA ASP A 172 9.32 0.22 -4.15
C ASP A 172 10.22 1.30 -3.54
N ASN A 173 10.12 1.48 -2.22
CA ASN A 173 10.93 2.43 -1.44
C ASN A 173 10.76 3.91 -1.82
N ALA A 174 9.52 4.40 -1.96
CA ALA A 174 9.25 5.83 -1.94
C ALA A 174 9.17 6.34 -0.48
N LEU A 175 10.33 6.64 0.09
CA LEU A 175 10.50 6.87 1.54
C LEU A 175 9.99 8.23 2.02
N PHE A 176 9.64 8.31 3.31
CA PHE A 176 9.23 9.55 3.99
C PHE A 176 10.20 10.05 5.06
N PRO A 177 10.65 9.23 6.04
CA PRO A 177 11.69 9.67 6.97
C PRO A 177 13.08 9.58 6.34
N CYS A 178 13.95 10.55 6.62
CA CYS A 178 15.30 10.58 6.03
C CYS A 178 16.21 9.45 6.54
N ASP A 179 15.85 8.80 7.64
CA ASP A 179 16.59 7.71 8.27
C ASP A 179 15.88 6.35 8.18
N ALA A 180 14.94 6.17 7.24
CA ALA A 180 14.11 4.96 7.10
C ALA A 180 14.88 3.63 7.23
N TYR A 181 16.09 3.57 6.66
CA TYR A 181 16.99 2.40 6.71
C TYR A 181 18.29 2.66 7.47
N HIS A 182 18.40 3.79 8.17
CA HIS A 182 19.65 4.31 8.74
C HIS A 182 19.39 5.00 10.09
N GLU A 183 18.83 4.26 11.06
CA GLU A 183 18.35 4.79 12.35
C GLU A 183 19.18 5.96 12.90
N GLY A 184 18.55 7.14 12.97
CA GLY A 184 19.15 8.36 13.52
C GLY A 184 20.17 9.07 12.61
N VAL A 185 20.38 8.61 11.38
CA VAL A 185 21.36 9.17 10.43
C VAL A 185 20.71 9.45 9.08
N CYS A 186 20.51 10.73 8.79
CA CYS A 186 20.01 11.17 7.50
C CYS A 186 21.14 11.45 6.49
N PRO A 187 20.89 11.37 5.17
CA PRO A 187 21.87 11.74 4.18
C PRO A 187 22.36 13.17 4.30
N ALA A 188 23.66 13.38 4.10
CA ALA A 188 24.26 14.70 4.18
C ALA A 188 23.59 15.70 3.22
N LYS A 189 23.14 15.22 2.06
CA LYS A 189 22.41 16.01 1.05
C LYS A 189 20.95 16.29 1.46
N TYR A 190 20.33 15.41 2.24
CA TYR A 190 18.93 15.47 2.66
C TYR A 190 18.82 15.33 4.18
N PRO A 191 19.22 16.34 4.96
CA PRO A 191 19.41 16.22 6.41
C PRO A 191 18.09 16.21 7.21
N THR A 192 16.94 16.26 6.54
CA THR A 192 15.61 16.28 7.16
C THR A 192 14.62 15.47 6.33
N ASP A 193 13.56 14.98 6.97
CA ASP A 193 12.43 14.31 6.29
C ASP A 193 11.89 15.18 5.15
N ALA A 194 11.71 16.48 5.39
CA ALA A 194 11.21 17.40 4.37
C ALA A 194 12.14 17.47 3.13
N ALA A 195 13.45 17.53 3.34
CA ALA A 195 14.42 17.56 2.23
C ALA A 195 14.42 16.24 1.44
N LEU A 196 14.30 15.11 2.13
CA LEU A 196 14.17 13.80 1.48
C LEU A 196 12.85 13.71 0.69
N GLN A 197 11.74 14.13 1.29
CA GLN A 197 10.43 14.13 0.64
C GLN A 197 10.39 15.04 -0.59
N ASP A 198 11.08 16.19 -0.56
CA ASP A 198 11.25 17.03 -1.75
C ASP A 198 12.00 16.30 -2.88
N ALA A 199 13.01 15.50 -2.55
CA ALA A 199 13.73 14.68 -3.53
C ALA A 199 12.83 13.60 -4.16
N TYR A 200 12.01 12.90 -3.36
CA TYR A 200 11.04 11.93 -3.89
C TYR A 200 9.95 12.58 -4.73
N LYS A 201 9.38 13.71 -4.30
CA LYS A 201 8.42 14.47 -5.12
C LYS A 201 9.04 14.85 -6.46
N SER A 202 10.31 15.27 -6.48
CA SER A 202 11.04 15.54 -7.72
C SER A 202 11.20 14.29 -8.60
N MET A 203 11.58 13.14 -8.02
CA MET A 203 11.68 11.87 -8.77
C MET A 203 10.35 11.50 -9.45
N LEU A 204 9.26 11.51 -8.69
CA LEU A 204 7.95 11.12 -9.17
C LEU A 204 7.43 12.11 -10.23
N ALA A 205 7.60 13.42 -10.01
CA ALA A 205 7.18 14.44 -10.95
C ALA A 205 7.97 14.39 -12.27
N ASN A 206 9.30 14.27 -12.19
CA ASN A 206 10.18 14.35 -13.37
C ASN A 206 10.04 13.14 -14.28
N THR A 207 9.74 11.95 -13.72
CA THR A 207 9.62 10.71 -14.50
C THR A 207 8.21 10.46 -15.02
N ARG A 208 7.19 11.20 -14.55
CA ARG A 208 5.78 10.93 -14.86
C ARG A 208 5.47 10.94 -16.35
N ASP A 209 5.88 11.98 -17.06
CA ASP A 209 5.55 12.15 -18.48
C ASP A 209 6.15 11.03 -19.34
N GLU A 210 7.33 10.53 -18.97
CA GLU A 210 7.99 9.42 -19.67
C GLU A 210 7.23 8.10 -19.51
N PHE A 211 6.79 7.77 -18.29
CA PHE A 211 5.98 6.57 -18.04
C PHE A 211 4.62 6.65 -18.74
N VAL A 212 3.97 7.82 -18.72
CA VAL A 212 2.71 8.05 -19.45
C VAL A 212 2.92 7.87 -20.95
N ALA A 213 3.99 8.43 -21.52
CA ALA A 213 4.32 8.30 -22.94
C ALA A 213 4.62 6.84 -23.33
N ALA A 214 5.21 6.06 -22.42
CA ALA A 214 5.46 4.63 -22.59
C ALA A 214 4.19 3.76 -22.41
N GLY A 215 3.08 4.33 -21.96
CA GLY A 215 1.85 3.59 -21.66
C GLY A 215 1.95 2.69 -20.43
N LEU A 216 2.89 2.97 -19.53
CA LEU A 216 3.11 2.20 -18.30
C LEU A 216 2.50 2.92 -17.10
N LYS A 217 1.73 2.19 -16.30
CA LYS A 217 1.21 2.72 -15.03
C LYS A 217 2.27 2.76 -13.95
N THR A 218 2.16 3.70 -13.02
CA THR A 218 3.08 3.82 -11.88
C THR A 218 2.33 3.75 -10.54
N VAL A 219 2.68 2.76 -9.72
CA VAL A 219 2.17 2.59 -8.35
C VAL A 219 3.38 2.51 -7.43
N ALA A 220 3.48 3.33 -6.38
CA ALA A 220 4.63 3.33 -5.48
C ALA A 220 4.30 2.74 -4.11
N ASN A 221 5.28 2.11 -3.45
CA ASN A 221 5.20 1.75 -2.04
C ASN A 221 5.35 3.01 -1.18
N LEU A 222 4.24 3.41 -0.55
CA LEU A 222 4.07 4.62 0.24
C LEU A 222 3.87 4.32 1.72
N SER A 223 4.42 3.20 2.21
CA SER A 223 4.33 2.86 3.63
C SER A 223 4.76 4.00 4.54
N ASN A 224 4.02 4.14 5.63
CA ASN A 224 4.14 5.23 6.60
C ASN A 224 3.69 6.62 6.10
N ALA A 225 3.06 6.75 4.92
CA ALA A 225 2.47 8.04 4.50
C ALA A 225 1.54 8.63 5.58
N ARG A 226 0.80 7.79 6.30
CA ARG A 226 -0.02 8.18 7.46
C ARG A 226 0.72 8.93 8.58
N LEU A 227 2.04 8.87 8.66
CA LEU A 227 2.83 9.59 9.67
C LEU A 227 3.16 11.03 9.24
N HIS A 228 3.02 11.35 7.95
CA HIS A 228 3.41 12.64 7.37
C HIS A 228 2.21 13.34 6.73
N ALA A 229 1.87 14.55 7.21
CA ALA A 229 0.59 15.18 6.87
C ALA A 229 0.49 15.48 5.37
N GLY A 230 -0.56 14.96 4.71
CA GLY A 230 -0.77 15.12 3.26
C GLY A 230 0.20 14.35 2.36
N ALA A 231 1.06 13.50 2.93
CA ALA A 231 2.16 12.91 2.17
C ALA A 231 1.70 11.86 1.13
N TRP A 232 0.65 11.11 1.42
CA TRP A 232 0.00 10.21 0.46
C TRP A 232 -0.40 10.97 -0.82
N ASP A 233 -1.19 12.04 -0.68
CA ASP A 233 -1.66 12.82 -1.83
C ASP A 233 -0.52 13.52 -2.58
N ALA A 234 0.49 14.00 -1.85
CA ALA A 234 1.64 14.68 -2.42
C ALA A 234 2.45 13.76 -3.35
N TYR A 235 2.61 12.48 -3.00
CA TYR A 235 3.32 11.52 -3.85
C TYR A 235 2.39 10.97 -4.93
N THR A 236 1.14 10.62 -4.58
CA THR A 236 0.22 10.07 -5.56
C THR A 236 -0.17 11.07 -6.63
N GLU A 237 -0.05 12.38 -6.44
CA GLU A 237 -0.22 13.40 -7.49
C GLU A 237 0.51 13.05 -8.79
N HIS A 238 1.72 12.53 -8.68
CA HIS A 238 2.58 12.19 -9.81
C HIS A 238 2.56 10.69 -10.17
N LEU A 239 1.56 9.93 -9.68
CA LEU A 239 1.43 8.49 -9.87
C LEU A 239 0.02 8.10 -10.35
N ASP A 240 -0.12 6.88 -10.86
CA ASP A 240 -1.43 6.25 -11.08
C ASP A 240 -2.01 5.66 -9.79
N GLY A 241 -1.19 5.47 -8.75
CA GLY A 241 -1.66 4.97 -7.47
C GLY A 241 -0.58 4.84 -6.40
N GLY A 242 -0.98 4.29 -5.25
CA GLY A 242 -0.10 4.00 -4.12
C GLY A 242 -0.37 2.63 -3.53
N PHE A 243 0.64 2.09 -2.86
CA PHE A 243 0.59 0.86 -2.08
C PHE A 243 0.95 1.19 -0.63
N ASP A 244 0.17 0.74 0.34
CA ASP A 244 0.54 0.82 1.76
C ASP A 244 0.83 -0.60 2.28
N GLU A 245 2.11 -0.92 2.41
CA GLU A 245 2.63 -2.08 3.14
C GLU A 245 2.43 -1.81 4.64
N TRP A 246 1.95 -2.80 5.39
CA TRP A 246 1.56 -2.65 6.80
C TRP A 246 0.28 -1.82 7.02
N TRP A 247 -0.72 -2.04 6.17
CA TRP A 247 -2.01 -1.37 6.25
C TRP A 247 -2.91 -1.98 7.34
N LEU A 248 -3.20 -1.19 8.38
CA LEU A 248 -4.02 -1.47 9.57
C LEU A 248 -3.63 -2.65 10.46
N THR A 249 -2.89 -3.65 9.97
CA THR A 249 -2.44 -4.80 10.76
C THR A 249 -0.94 -4.99 10.59
N PHE A 250 -0.23 -4.93 11.71
CA PHE A 250 1.22 -5.11 11.76
C PHE A 250 1.60 -6.51 12.25
N ASP A 251 0.72 -7.16 13.00
CA ASP A 251 0.76 -8.56 13.37
C ASP A 251 -0.64 -8.97 13.90
N ASP A 252 -0.78 -10.18 14.44
CA ASP A 252 -2.05 -10.70 14.97
C ASP A 252 -2.65 -9.89 16.13
N THR A 253 -1.83 -9.08 16.81
CA THR A 253 -2.16 -8.34 18.03
C THR A 253 -1.96 -6.83 17.91
N ASN A 254 -1.06 -6.39 17.04
CA ASN A 254 -0.77 -5.00 16.75
C ASN A 254 -1.64 -4.51 15.59
N LEU A 255 -2.83 -4.04 15.95
CA LEU A 255 -3.83 -3.54 15.02
C LEU A 255 -3.98 -2.02 15.20
N LEU A 256 -3.97 -1.28 14.10
CA LEU A 256 -4.02 0.18 14.10
C LEU A 256 -5.41 0.66 14.53
N SER A 257 -5.52 1.15 15.76
CA SER A 257 -6.73 1.82 16.25
C SER A 257 -6.80 3.29 15.82
N GLU A 258 -7.92 3.95 16.13
CA GLU A 258 -8.11 5.38 15.90
C GLU A 258 -7.29 6.25 16.85
N TYR A 259 -6.59 7.23 16.28
CA TYR A 259 -5.87 8.36 16.88
C TYR A 259 -5.44 9.30 15.71
N PRO A 260 -4.82 10.48 15.93
CA PRO A 260 -4.59 11.45 14.83
C PRO A 260 -3.85 10.91 13.59
N GLU A 261 -2.93 9.97 13.74
CA GLU A 261 -2.23 9.26 12.65
C GLU A 261 -2.71 7.81 12.46
N GLY A 262 -3.82 7.44 13.08
CA GLY A 262 -4.32 6.07 13.21
C GLY A 262 -5.23 5.61 12.07
N TRP A 263 -6.18 4.74 12.42
CA TRP A 263 -7.09 4.05 11.49
C TRP A 263 -7.66 4.96 10.39
N SER A 264 -8.26 6.09 10.76
CA SER A 264 -8.93 6.98 9.80
C SER A 264 -8.00 7.51 8.72
N ARG A 265 -6.71 7.68 9.04
CA ARG A 265 -5.73 8.23 8.10
C ARG A 265 -5.35 7.23 7.02
N GLN A 266 -5.14 5.97 7.38
CA GLN A 266 -4.88 4.89 6.41
C GLN A 266 -6.12 4.52 5.59
N VAL A 267 -7.31 4.58 6.18
CA VAL A 267 -8.55 4.35 5.41
C VAL A 267 -8.83 5.49 4.42
N ALA A 268 -8.46 6.72 4.77
CA ALA A 268 -8.60 7.87 3.89
C ALA A 268 -7.72 7.78 2.62
N GLU A 269 -6.61 7.05 2.64
CA GLU A 269 -5.73 6.84 1.46
C GLU A 269 -6.47 6.14 0.31
N ILE A 270 -7.33 5.16 0.63
CA ILE A 270 -8.21 4.52 -0.35
C ILE A 270 -9.22 5.55 -0.90
N ALA A 271 -9.95 6.22 0.00
CA ALA A 271 -11.02 7.14 -0.40
C ALA A 271 -10.49 8.32 -1.24
N ALA A 272 -9.31 8.87 -0.89
CA ALA A 272 -8.67 9.96 -1.61
C ALA A 272 -8.27 9.55 -3.03
N ASN A 273 -7.70 8.36 -3.20
CA ASN A 273 -7.33 7.85 -4.52
C ASN A 273 -8.55 7.50 -5.37
N GLU A 274 -9.56 6.84 -4.81
CA GLU A 274 -10.81 6.53 -5.53
C GLU A 274 -11.46 7.83 -6.06
N ALA A 275 -11.54 8.87 -5.23
CA ALA A 275 -12.07 10.19 -5.62
C ALA A 275 -11.26 10.86 -6.75
N ARG A 276 -10.00 10.47 -6.94
CA ARG A 276 -9.09 10.96 -7.99
C ARG A 276 -8.89 9.95 -9.13
N GLY A 277 -9.64 8.83 -9.13
CA GLY A 277 -9.51 7.77 -10.14
C GLY A 277 -8.17 7.02 -10.09
N LYS A 278 -7.49 7.00 -8.95
CA LYS A 278 -6.18 6.37 -8.74
C LYS A 278 -6.31 4.99 -8.11
N ILE A 279 -5.28 4.16 -8.30
CA ILE A 279 -5.16 2.81 -7.75
C ILE A 279 -4.73 2.90 -6.29
N THR A 280 -5.29 2.03 -5.44
CA THR A 280 -4.77 1.82 -4.08
C THR A 280 -4.61 0.34 -3.80
N TRP A 281 -3.41 -0.08 -3.43
CA TRP A 281 -3.16 -1.43 -2.93
C TRP A 281 -2.88 -1.35 -1.44
N VAL A 282 -3.47 -2.25 -0.65
CA VAL A 282 -3.25 -2.30 0.79
C VAL A 282 -2.86 -3.70 1.23
N GLN A 283 -1.81 -3.81 2.03
CA GLN A 283 -1.32 -5.09 2.53
C GLN A 283 -1.34 -5.15 4.06
N PRO A 284 -2.32 -5.85 4.64
CA PRO A 284 -2.33 -6.22 6.04
C PRO A 284 -1.33 -7.36 6.31
N HIS A 285 -0.58 -7.28 7.41
CA HIS A 285 0.32 -8.36 7.85
C HIS A 285 -0.29 -9.07 9.06
N HIS A 286 -0.49 -10.38 8.95
CA HIS A 286 -1.00 -11.24 10.01
C HIS A 286 -0.87 -12.71 9.61
N THR A 287 -0.85 -13.62 10.59
CA THR A 287 -0.76 -15.06 10.34
C THR A 287 -1.93 -15.56 9.48
N ASP A 288 -1.70 -16.54 8.60
CA ASP A 288 -2.83 -17.16 7.88
C ASP A 288 -3.82 -17.80 8.87
N GLY A 289 -5.12 -17.66 8.57
CA GLY A 289 -6.20 -18.09 9.45
C GLY A 289 -6.47 -17.18 10.67
N ALA A 290 -5.70 -16.11 10.90
CA ALA A 290 -5.97 -15.15 11.98
C ALA A 290 -7.23 -14.30 11.67
N ASP A 291 -8.38 -14.73 12.23
CA ASP A 291 -9.70 -14.16 11.92
C ASP A 291 -9.87 -12.68 12.30
N ARG A 292 -9.31 -12.25 13.44
CA ARG A 292 -9.48 -10.87 13.93
C ARG A 292 -8.76 -9.83 13.06
N PRO A 293 -7.42 -9.91 12.84
CA PRO A 293 -6.73 -8.97 11.97
C PRO A 293 -7.31 -8.98 10.55
N TYR A 294 -7.58 -10.17 10.00
CA TYR A 294 -8.18 -10.32 8.68
C TYR A 294 -9.52 -9.57 8.56
N ARG A 295 -10.49 -9.83 9.45
CA ARG A 295 -11.81 -9.17 9.38
C ARG A 295 -11.73 -7.68 9.68
N PHE A 296 -10.81 -7.26 10.56
CA PHE A 296 -10.59 -5.84 10.82
C PHE A 296 -10.11 -5.11 9.56
N ALA A 297 -9.09 -5.65 8.88
CA ALA A 297 -8.59 -5.09 7.64
C ALA A 297 -9.63 -5.15 6.51
N LEU A 298 -10.24 -6.31 6.26
CA LEU A 298 -11.21 -6.48 5.18
C LEU A 298 -12.43 -5.55 5.33
N ALA A 299 -13.01 -5.49 6.53
CA ALA A 299 -14.12 -4.58 6.80
C ALA A 299 -13.70 -3.12 6.60
N SER A 300 -12.52 -2.73 7.10
CA SER A 300 -12.00 -1.37 6.90
C SER A 300 -11.77 -1.04 5.43
N TYR A 301 -11.31 -2.02 4.64
CA TYR A 301 -11.11 -1.87 3.20
C TYR A 301 -12.46 -1.62 2.51
N LEU A 302 -13.47 -2.44 2.79
CA LEU A 302 -14.82 -2.28 2.23
C LEU A 302 -15.50 -0.97 2.64
N LEU A 303 -15.13 -0.37 3.78
CA LEU A 303 -15.65 0.95 4.16
C LEU A 303 -15.22 2.06 3.16
N ALA A 304 -14.07 1.94 2.50
CA ALA A 304 -13.56 2.99 1.61
C ALA A 304 -13.40 2.56 0.15
N ALA A 305 -13.32 1.27 -0.14
CA ALA A 305 -13.06 0.74 -1.48
C ALA A 305 -14.12 1.17 -2.51
N GLY A 306 -13.64 1.44 -3.72
CA GLY A 306 -14.42 1.53 -4.95
C GLY A 306 -13.92 0.50 -5.96
N ASP A 307 -13.79 0.90 -7.22
CA ASP A 307 -13.38 0.04 -8.34
C ASP A 307 -11.86 -0.05 -8.53
N ARG A 308 -11.05 0.69 -7.76
CA ARG A 308 -9.59 0.79 -7.99
C ARG A 308 -8.73 0.38 -6.80
N ALA A 309 -9.36 0.11 -5.66
CA ALA A 309 -8.70 -0.41 -4.47
C ALA A 309 -8.59 -1.94 -4.51
N ALA A 310 -7.46 -2.50 -4.09
CA ALA A 310 -7.29 -3.95 -3.90
C ALA A 310 -6.55 -4.27 -2.59
N ILE A 311 -6.86 -5.43 -2.00
CA ILE A 311 -6.31 -5.90 -0.73
C ILE A 311 -5.72 -7.31 -0.88
N ALA A 312 -4.56 -7.53 -0.27
CA ALA A 312 -3.98 -8.86 -0.13
C ALA A 312 -3.17 -8.94 1.17
N SER A 313 -3.54 -9.86 2.06
CA SER A 313 -2.78 -10.10 3.29
C SER A 313 -1.50 -10.87 3.04
N ILE A 314 -0.53 -10.73 3.94
CA ILE A 314 0.68 -11.55 3.96
C ILE A 314 0.95 -12.09 5.37
N ASP A 315 1.36 -13.35 5.44
CA ASP A 315 1.70 -14.06 6.69
C ASP A 315 3.14 -13.78 7.12
N GLN A 316 4.07 -14.00 6.19
CA GLN A 316 5.49 -13.84 6.44
C GLN A 316 6.01 -12.58 5.74
N THR A 317 6.64 -11.68 6.49
CA THR A 317 7.39 -10.55 5.93
C THR A 317 8.35 -11.03 4.84
N ASP A 318 8.35 -10.34 3.70
CA ASP A 318 9.14 -10.68 2.50
C ASP A 318 8.80 -12.04 1.85
N GLY A 319 7.69 -12.68 2.25
CA GLY A 319 7.18 -13.95 1.73
C GLY A 319 6.50 -13.82 0.36
N TYR A 320 7.09 -13.11 -0.59
CA TYR A 320 6.49 -12.75 -1.88
C TYR A 320 6.64 -13.85 -2.94
N GLY A 321 6.24 -15.08 -2.63
CA GLY A 321 6.34 -16.20 -3.57
C GLY A 321 5.00 -16.75 -3.94
N ASP A 322 4.49 -17.61 -3.08
CA ASP A 322 3.21 -18.25 -3.32
C ASP A 322 2.08 -17.22 -3.35
N PRO A 323 0.99 -17.50 -4.11
CA PRO A 323 -0.20 -16.67 -4.06
C PRO A 323 -0.71 -16.54 -2.63
N THR A 324 -1.04 -15.31 -2.22
CA THR A 324 -1.62 -15.09 -0.89
C THR A 324 -2.94 -15.85 -0.76
N PRO A 325 -3.26 -16.47 0.39
CA PRO A 325 -4.44 -17.32 0.52
C PRO A 325 -5.74 -16.65 0.07
N TRP A 326 -6.50 -17.32 -0.80
CA TRP A 326 -7.83 -16.86 -1.21
C TRP A 326 -8.85 -17.13 -0.10
N ARG A 327 -9.61 -16.11 0.30
CA ARG A 327 -10.62 -16.20 1.35
C ARG A 327 -12.01 -16.10 0.75
N THR A 328 -12.94 -16.89 1.27
CA THR A 328 -14.32 -16.98 0.77
C THR A 328 -15.06 -15.64 0.77
N GLU A 329 -14.69 -14.74 1.67
CA GLU A 329 -15.25 -13.40 1.78
C GLU A 329 -14.93 -12.52 0.56
N TYR A 330 -13.90 -12.87 -0.24
CA TYR A 330 -13.57 -12.15 -1.47
C TYR A 330 -14.58 -12.42 -2.59
N ASP A 331 -15.28 -13.56 -2.53
CA ASP A 331 -16.32 -13.94 -3.48
C ASP A 331 -17.68 -13.33 -3.12
N TRP A 332 -17.80 -12.63 -1.99
CA TRP A 332 -19.05 -12.00 -1.60
C TRP A 332 -19.28 -10.72 -2.41
N ASP A 333 -20.51 -10.59 -2.89
CA ASP A 333 -20.99 -9.39 -3.56
C ASP A 333 -21.99 -8.68 -2.64
N LEU A 334 -21.55 -7.59 -2.03
CA LEU A 334 -22.40 -6.76 -1.19
C LEU A 334 -23.29 -5.82 -2.03
N GLY A 335 -23.14 -5.80 -3.36
CA GLY A 335 -23.86 -4.90 -4.25
C GLY A 335 -23.33 -3.47 -4.19
N THR A 336 -24.06 -2.53 -4.79
CA THR A 336 -23.67 -1.12 -4.83
C THR A 336 -23.70 -0.50 -3.41
N PRO A 337 -22.67 0.27 -3.01
CA PRO A 337 -22.68 1.01 -1.76
C PRO A 337 -23.78 2.07 -1.78
N SER A 338 -24.47 2.25 -0.66
CA SER A 338 -25.50 3.28 -0.49
C SER A 338 -24.91 4.69 -0.29
N GLY A 339 -23.58 4.81 -0.27
CA GLY A 339 -22.83 6.04 -0.04
C GLY A 339 -21.47 5.80 0.63
N PRO A 340 -20.79 6.88 1.08
CA PRO A 340 -19.61 6.77 1.93
C PRO A 340 -19.95 6.15 3.30
N TYR A 341 -18.94 5.65 4.01
CA TYR A 341 -19.15 5.19 5.37
C TYR A 341 -19.56 6.34 6.31
N ARG A 342 -20.30 6.01 7.37
CA ARG A 342 -20.76 6.94 8.40
C ARG A 342 -20.32 6.51 9.78
N SER A 343 -20.19 7.46 10.70
CA SER A 343 -20.00 7.14 12.12
C SER A 343 -21.31 6.64 12.73
N ALA A 344 -21.24 5.56 13.51
CA ALA A 344 -22.33 5.02 14.32
C ALA A 344 -22.04 5.12 15.83
N GLY A 345 -21.00 5.88 16.21
CA GLY A 345 -20.50 6.03 17.57
C GLY A 345 -19.01 6.38 17.58
N THR A 346 -18.44 6.55 18.78
CA THR A 346 -17.01 6.85 18.93
C THR A 346 -16.15 5.75 18.32
N ASN A 347 -15.47 6.08 17.21
CA ASN A 347 -14.62 5.19 16.43
C ASN A 347 -15.35 3.94 15.91
N ILE A 348 -16.67 4.03 15.72
CA ILE A 348 -17.49 2.99 15.11
C ILE A 348 -17.96 3.49 13.75
N PHE A 349 -17.69 2.71 12.70
CA PHE A 349 -17.96 3.09 11.33
C PHE A 349 -18.80 2.02 10.63
N VAL A 350 -19.75 2.47 9.81
CA VAL A 350 -20.67 1.60 9.08
C VAL A 350 -20.75 2.04 7.63
N ARG A 351 -20.72 1.11 6.69
CA ARG A 351 -21.10 1.34 5.30
C ARG A 351 -22.15 0.34 4.89
N ASP A 352 -23.25 0.86 4.37
CA ASP A 352 -24.37 0.06 3.89
C ASP A 352 -24.24 -0.15 2.38
N PHE A 353 -24.64 -1.32 1.93
CA PHE A 353 -24.69 -1.73 0.53
C PHE A 353 -26.06 -2.33 0.22
N ALA A 354 -26.38 -2.48 -1.07
CA ALA A 354 -27.64 -3.08 -1.51
C ALA A 354 -27.89 -4.48 -0.92
N CYS A 355 -26.85 -5.30 -0.83
CA CYS A 355 -26.89 -6.71 -0.40
C CYS A 355 -26.07 -6.96 0.88
N GLY A 356 -25.69 -5.92 1.62
CA GLY A 356 -24.90 -6.10 2.83
C GLY A 356 -24.64 -4.84 3.64
N THR A 357 -23.94 -5.02 4.75
CA THR A 357 -23.48 -3.95 5.63
C THR A 357 -22.12 -4.32 6.19
N VAL A 358 -21.23 -3.35 6.28
CA VAL A 358 -19.90 -3.50 6.87
C VAL A 358 -19.81 -2.62 8.11
N VAL A 359 -19.25 -3.16 9.18
CA VAL A 359 -19.11 -2.47 10.47
C VAL A 359 -17.67 -2.61 10.96
N VAL A 360 -17.05 -1.51 11.40
CA VAL A 360 -15.71 -1.50 12.01
C VAL A 360 -15.77 -0.82 13.37
N ASN A 361 -15.12 -1.44 14.35
CA ASN A 361 -14.78 -0.82 15.62
C ASN A 361 -13.27 -0.51 15.62
N ALA A 362 -12.92 0.75 15.41
CA ALA A 362 -11.55 1.25 15.41
C ALA A 362 -11.07 1.71 16.81
N ASN A 363 -11.84 1.46 17.89
CA ASN A 363 -11.32 1.68 19.23
C ASN A 363 -10.12 0.76 19.51
N ARG A 364 -9.26 1.14 20.45
CA ARG A 364 -8.05 0.39 20.83
C ARG A 364 -8.34 -1.09 21.09
N THR A 365 -7.41 -1.96 20.67
CA THR A 365 -7.30 -3.35 21.13
C THR A 365 -7.47 -3.35 22.66
N ASP A 366 -8.41 -4.12 23.19
CA ASP A 366 -8.81 -4.23 24.62
C ASP A 366 -9.90 -3.27 25.11
N SER A 367 -10.41 -2.39 24.27
CA SER A 367 -11.64 -1.66 24.58
C SER A 367 -12.85 -2.60 24.65
N LYS A 368 -13.85 -2.22 25.46
CA LYS A 368 -15.11 -2.97 25.60
C LYS A 368 -15.79 -3.10 24.24
N SER A 369 -16.41 -4.26 24.00
CA SER A 369 -17.18 -4.46 22.79
C SER A 369 -18.34 -3.48 22.68
N VAL A 370 -18.55 -2.97 21.47
CA VAL A 370 -19.69 -2.13 21.14
C VAL A 370 -20.68 -2.95 20.32
N THR A 371 -21.96 -2.90 20.71
CA THR A 371 -23.04 -3.55 19.96
C THR A 371 -23.65 -2.55 18.98
N VAL A 372 -23.65 -2.90 17.71
CA VAL A 372 -24.21 -2.09 16.62
C VAL A 372 -25.46 -2.80 16.08
N PRO A 373 -26.65 -2.17 16.18
CA PRO A 373 -27.86 -2.71 15.56
C PRO A 373 -27.79 -2.60 14.03
N LEU A 374 -28.40 -3.56 13.34
CA LEU A 374 -28.48 -3.60 11.88
C LEU A 374 -29.88 -3.18 11.39
N ASP A 375 -30.02 -2.86 10.10
CA ASP A 375 -31.28 -2.43 9.49
C ASP A 375 -32.28 -3.59 9.23
N GLY A 376 -31.90 -4.82 9.60
CA GLY A 376 -32.71 -6.02 9.40
C GLY A 376 -31.92 -7.30 9.66
N GLY A 377 -32.47 -8.42 9.19
CA GLY A 377 -31.80 -9.72 9.25
C GLY A 377 -30.63 -9.77 8.27
N HIS A 378 -29.45 -10.07 8.80
CA HIS A 378 -28.23 -10.30 8.03
C HIS A 378 -27.64 -11.67 8.35
N VAL A 379 -26.82 -12.16 7.43
CA VAL A 379 -25.98 -13.34 7.62
C VAL A 379 -24.55 -12.88 7.86
N ASN A 380 -23.99 -13.24 9.00
CA ASN A 380 -22.60 -12.97 9.31
C ASN A 380 -21.63 -13.95 8.63
N GLU A 381 -20.34 -13.80 8.90
CA GLU A 381 -19.26 -14.58 8.31
C GLU A 381 -19.31 -16.07 8.68
N ARG A 382 -20.03 -16.40 9.75
CA ARG A 382 -20.24 -17.77 10.22
C ARG A 382 -21.54 -18.38 9.68
N GLY A 383 -22.26 -17.68 8.80
CA GLY A 383 -23.54 -18.15 8.27
C GLY A 383 -24.72 -18.00 9.26
N THR A 384 -24.54 -17.26 10.35
CA THR A 384 -25.58 -17.07 11.37
C THR A 384 -26.42 -15.84 11.05
N GLN A 385 -27.74 -15.98 11.18
CA GLN A 385 -28.70 -14.87 11.10
C GLN A 385 -28.56 -13.96 12.33
N VAL A 386 -28.36 -12.66 12.11
CA VAL A 386 -28.15 -11.66 13.15
C VAL A 386 -28.91 -10.37 12.83
N THR A 387 -29.30 -9.63 13.86
CA THR A 387 -29.88 -8.28 13.76
C THR A 387 -28.99 -7.21 14.43
N SER A 388 -27.85 -7.63 14.97
CA SER A 388 -26.84 -6.78 15.60
C SER A 388 -25.50 -7.51 15.61
N VAL A 389 -24.39 -6.76 15.60
CA VAL A 389 -23.04 -7.29 15.83
C VAL A 389 -22.44 -6.70 17.08
N SER A 390 -21.64 -7.49 17.81
CA SER A 390 -20.86 -7.03 18.97
C SER A 390 -19.38 -7.14 18.64
N LEU A 391 -18.70 -6.00 18.56
CA LEU A 391 -17.34 -5.88 18.08
C LEU A 391 -16.43 -5.33 19.18
N ALA A 392 -15.38 -6.08 19.54
CA ALA A 392 -14.30 -5.56 20.39
C ALA A 392 -13.55 -4.42 19.67
N GLY A 393 -12.73 -3.64 20.37
CA GLY A 393 -11.82 -2.72 19.69
C GLY A 393 -10.95 -3.45 18.65
N THR A 394 -10.56 -2.75 17.58
CA THR A 394 -9.80 -3.31 16.45
C THR A 394 -10.42 -4.62 15.93
N SER A 395 -11.70 -4.55 15.59
CA SER A 395 -12.41 -5.65 14.92
C SER A 395 -13.43 -5.13 13.92
N GLY A 396 -13.78 -5.97 12.95
CA GLY A 396 -14.72 -5.65 11.89
C GLY A 396 -15.66 -6.81 11.61
N ALA A 397 -16.78 -6.49 10.97
CA ALA A 397 -17.73 -7.46 10.45
C ALA A 397 -18.16 -7.09 9.02
N VAL A 398 -18.29 -8.12 8.18
CA VAL A 398 -18.84 -8.06 6.83
C VAL A 398 -20.10 -8.92 6.80
N LEU A 399 -21.24 -8.28 6.58
CA LEU A 399 -22.56 -8.87 6.76
C LEU A 399 -23.31 -8.86 5.44
N ARG A 400 -23.91 -9.98 5.07
CA ARG A 400 -24.71 -10.11 3.85
C ARG A 400 -26.19 -10.05 4.19
N LYS A 401 -27.01 -9.49 3.31
CA LYS A 401 -28.47 -9.57 3.38
C LYS A 401 -29.05 -9.92 2.01
N PRO A 402 -30.27 -10.46 1.94
CA PRO A 402 -30.91 -10.76 0.66
C PRO A 402 -31.03 -9.52 -0.21
N CYS A 403 -30.79 -9.73 -1.49
CA CYS A 403 -31.21 -8.92 -2.61
C CYS A 403 -31.82 -9.87 -3.65
#